data_AF-A0A137QVU8-F1
#
_entry.id   AF-A0A137QVU8-F1
#
_cell.length_a   1.000
_cell.length_b   1.000
_cell.length_c   1.000
_cell.angle_alpha   90.00
_cell.angle_beta   90.00
_cell.angle_gamma   90.00
#
_symmetry.space_group_name_H-M   'P 1'
#
loop_
_entity.id
_entity.type
_entity.pdbx_description
1 polymer ?
#
loop_
_entity_poly.entity_id
_entity_poly.type
_entity_poly.pdbx_seq_one_letter_code
_entity_poly.pdbx_strand_id
1 'polypeptide(L)' 'TKPRGKIYPLPISTKLWDSIGIDFIGPFSKSKGHNYLWIIICCITSIVYLIPVHT' A
#
# COMPACT_ATOMS: atom_id res chain seq x y z
N THR A 1 -1.40 25.54 -22.18
CA THR A 1 -1.74 24.41 -21.30
C THR A 1 -0.95 23.19 -21.73
N LYS A 2 -0.09 22.61 -20.87
CA LYS A 2 0.64 21.37 -21.22
C LYS A 2 -0.36 20.20 -21.26
N PRO A 3 -0.33 19.32 -22.28
CA PRO A 3 -1.17 18.13 -22.29
C PRO A 3 -0.77 17.22 -21.12
N ARG A 4 -1.76 16.64 -20.44
CA ARG A 4 -1.49 15.59 -19.43
C ARG A 4 -0.84 14.40 -20.13
N GLY A 5 0.07 13.71 -19.43
CA GLY A 5 0.62 12.45 -19.92
C GLY A 5 -0.48 11.42 -20.17
N LYS A 6 -0.25 10.48 -21.10
CA LYS A 6 -1.19 9.38 -21.35
C LYS A 6 -1.32 8.53 -20.07
N ILE A 7 -2.55 8.32 -19.60
CA ILE A 7 -2.84 7.39 -18.51
C ILE A 7 -2.90 6.00 -19.12
N TYR A 8 -1.94 5.15 -18.78
CA TYR A 8 -2.01 3.73 -19.13
C TYR A 8 -2.76 2.99 -18.02
N PRO A 9 -3.75 2.14 -18.34
CA PRO A 9 -4.42 1.34 -17.33
C PRO A 9 -3.42 0.37 -16.72
N LEU A 10 -3.51 0.18 -15.40
CA LEU A 10 -2.77 -0.88 -14.73
C LEU A 10 -3.31 -2.23 -15.18
N PRO A 11 -2.45 -3.26 -15.31
CA PRO A 11 -2.90 -4.60 -15.62
C PRO A 11 -3.91 -5.08 -14.57
N ILE A 12 -5.00 -5.69 -15.02
CA ILE A 12 -5.98 -6.29 -14.12
C ILE A 12 -5.36 -7.55 -13.55
N SER A 13 -5.26 -7.60 -12.22
CA SER A 13 -4.71 -8.75 -11.53
C SER A 13 -5.67 -9.95 -11.64
N THR A 14 -5.12 -11.13 -11.91
CA THR A 14 -5.94 -12.35 -12.17
C THR A 14 -5.73 -13.45 -11.13
N LYS A 15 -4.72 -13.32 -10.27
CA LYS A 15 -4.36 -14.29 -9.23
C LYS A 15 -4.12 -13.60 -7.89
N LEU A 16 -4.34 -14.33 -6.80
CA LEU A 16 -3.98 -13.87 -5.46
C LEU A 16 -2.54 -13.33 -5.44
N TRP A 17 -2.36 -12.14 -4.87
CA TRP A 17 -1.05 -11.48 -4.70
C TRP A 17 -0.31 -11.06 -5.98
N ASP A 18 -0.94 -11.15 -7.15
CA ASP A 18 -0.37 -10.77 -8.44
C ASP A 18 -0.26 -9.23 -8.61
N SER A 19 -1.02 -8.47 -7.81
CA SER A 19 -0.82 -7.04 -7.59
C SER A 19 -0.99 -6.71 -6.12
N ILE A 20 -0.06 -5.90 -5.59
CA ILE A 20 -0.10 -5.41 -4.21
C ILE A 20 -0.05 -3.88 -4.18
N GLY A 21 -0.83 -3.31 -3.26
CA GLY A 21 -0.68 -1.92 -2.83
C GLY A 21 0.21 -1.85 -1.59
N ILE A 22 1.10 -0.87 -1.55
CA ILE A 22 1.96 -0.61 -0.39
C ILE A 22 1.77 0.84 0.04
N ASP A 23 1.58 1.05 1.33
CA ASP A 23 1.53 2.39 1.92
C ASP A 23 2.06 2.38 3.36
N PHE A 24 2.30 3.57 3.91
CA PHE A 24 2.63 3.77 5.31
C PHE A 24 1.62 4.71 5.95
N ILE A 25 1.12 4.33 7.13
CA ILE A 25 0.35 5.24 7.97
C ILE A 25 1.16 5.62 9.19
N GLY A 26 1.23 6.92 9.44
CA GLY A 26 1.79 7.54 10.64
C GLY A 26 2.12 9.02 10.41
N PRO A 27 2.84 9.66 11.34
CA PRO A 27 3.33 9.09 12.60
C PRO A 27 2.23 8.94 13.65
N PHE A 28 2.30 7.86 14.41
CA PHE A 28 1.52 7.63 15.62
C PHE A 28 2.34 7.93 16.88
N SER A 29 1.66 8.11 18.01
CA SER A 29 2.31 8.01 19.32
C SER A 29 2.99 6.64 19.46
N LYS A 30 4.24 6.62 19.95
CA LYS A 30 5.01 5.38 20.08
C LYS A 30 4.26 4.36 20.93
N SER A 31 4.08 3.16 20.38
CA SER A 31 3.52 2.00 21.07
C SER A 31 4.44 0.80 20.86
N LYS A 32 4.92 0.21 21.96
CA LYS A 32 5.88 -0.91 21.93
C LYS A 32 7.09 -0.66 21.01
N GLY A 33 7.58 0.58 20.95
CA GLY A 33 8.72 0.97 20.11
C GLY A 33 8.41 1.28 18.65
N HIS A 34 7.16 1.15 18.20
CA HIS A 34 6.73 1.40 16.81
C HIS A 34 5.93 2.70 16.72
N ASN A 35 6.05 3.41 15.61
CA ASN A 35 5.38 4.70 15.34
C ASN A 35 4.68 4.75 13.97
N TYR A 36 4.80 3.71 13.13
CA TYR A 36 4.13 3.62 11.84
C TYR A 36 3.57 2.21 11.61
N LEU A 37 2.62 2.11 10.68
CA LEU A 37 2.16 0.84 10.11
C LEU A 37 2.57 0.78 8.64
N TRP A 38 3.33 -0.25 8.28
CA TRP A 38 3.53 -0.64 6.88
C TRP A 38 2.34 -1.49 6.44
N ILE A 39 1.65 -1.02 5.41
CA ILE A 39 0.42 -1.62 4.91
C ILE A 39 0.75 -2.30 3.59
N ILE A 40 0.38 -3.58 3.50
CA ILE A 40 0.44 -4.36 2.26
C ILE A 40 -0.96 -4.89 1.99
N ILE A 41 -1.55 -4.53 0.85
CA ILE A 41 -2.89 -4.96 0.46
C ILE A 41 -2.84 -5.79 -0.84
N CYS A 42 -3.50 -6.94 -0.87
CA CYS A 42 -3.77 -7.67 -2.11
C CYS A 42 -4.85 -6.93 -2.91
N CYS A 43 -4.55 -6.53 -4.15
CA CYS A 43 -5.51 -5.77 -4.96
C CYS A 43 -6.74 -6.58 -5.40
N ILE A 44 -6.66 -7.93 -5.44
CA ILE A 44 -7.81 -8.77 -5.80
C ILE A 44 -8.74 -9.00 -4.61
N THR A 45 -8.18 -9.40 -3.47
CA THR A 45 -8.98 -9.86 -2.34
C THR A 45 -9.17 -8.81 -1.26
N SER A 46 -8.47 -7.67 -1.36
CA SER A 46 -8.41 -6.66 -0.30
C SER A 46 -7.95 -7.20 1.06
N ILE A 47 -7.24 -8.34 1.08
CA ILE A 47 -6.56 -8.83 2.28
C ILE A 47 -5.43 -7.87 2.62
N VAL A 48 -5.39 -7.41 3.87
CA VAL A 48 -4.42 -6.43 4.37
C VAL A 48 -3.51 -7.06 5.40
N TYR A 49 -2.20 -6.90 5.21
CA TYR A 49 -1.19 -7.09 6.24
C TYR A 49 -0.80 -5.73 6.81
N LEU A 50 -0.92 -5.61 8.13
CA LEU A 50 -0.48 -4.44 8.90
C LEU A 50 0.76 -4.83 9.70
N ILE A 51 1.89 -4.23 9.37
CA ILE A 51 3.17 -4.53 9.99
C ILE A 51 3.60 -3.28 10.77
N PRO A 52 3.64 -3.34 12.12
CA PRO A 52 4.21 -2.24 12.91
C PRO A 52 5.68 -2.05 12.56
N VAL A 53 6.06 -0.81 12.23
CA VAL A 53 7.46 -0.44 11.96
C VAL A 53 7.87 0.75 12.81
N HIS A 54 9.18 0.90 12.97
CA HIS A 54 9.77 2.10 13.53
C HIS A 54 10.52 2.83 12.41
N THR A 55 10.43 4.15 12.40
CA THR A 55 11.32 5.05 11.65
C THR A 55 11.97 6.03 12.61
#